data_AF-A0A953TSS4-F1
#
_entry.id   AF-A0A953TSS4-F1
#
_cell.length_a   1.000
_cell.length_b   1.000
_cell.length_c   1.000
_cell.angle_alpha   90.00
_cell.angle_beta   90.00
_cell.angle_gamma   90.00
#
_symmetry.space_group_name_H-M   'P 1'
#
loop_
_entity.id
_entity.type
_entity.pdbx_description
1 polymer ?
#
loop_
_entity_poly.entity_id
_entity_poly.type
_entity_poly.pdbx_seq_one_letter_code
_entity_poly.pdbx_strand_id
1 'polypeptide(L)' 'MDSQRVEITYIGGPTALVQFGGVRLLTDPPFDPAGGEYPSGAARLRKLAGPALTPEALGEFDYVLLSHDHHFVN' A
#
# COMPACT_ATOMS: atom_id res chain seq x y z
N MET A 1 23.72 4.31 13.78
CA MET A 1 22.38 4.37 13.17
C MET A 1 21.42 3.77 14.17
N ASP A 2 20.34 4.47 14.50
CA ASP A 2 19.44 4.08 15.59
C ASP A 2 18.60 2.86 15.18
N SER A 3 19.10 1.67 15.49
CA SER A 3 18.51 0.37 15.15
C SER A 3 17.13 0.11 15.79
N GLN A 4 16.62 1.07 16.59
CA GLN A 4 15.33 0.99 17.28
C GLN A 4 14.27 1.93 16.67
N ARG A 5 14.64 2.82 15.74
CA ARG A 5 13.69 3.73 15.12
C ARG A 5 12.84 2.99 14.09
N VAL A 6 11.52 3.13 14.23
CA VAL A 6 10.54 2.74 13.22
C VAL A 6 10.07 4.00 12.51
N GLU A 7 10.14 4.00 11.18
CA GLU A 7 9.57 5.05 10.34
C GLU A 7 8.44 4.46 9.49
N ILE A 8 7.32 5.19 9.42
CA ILE A 8 6.15 4.77 8.65
C ILE A 8 5.76 5.93 7.75
N THR A 9 5.81 5.70 6.43
CA THR A 9 5.30 6.63 5.43
C THR A 9 3.96 6.12 4.94
N TYR A 10 2.88 6.82 5.28
CA TYR A 10 1.55 6.48 4.78
C TYR A 10 1.39 6.95 3.33
N ILE A 11 1.04 6.02 2.44
CA ILE A 11 0.91 6.29 1.00
C ILE A 11 -0.56 6.39 0.60
N GLY A 12 -1.44 5.54 1.14
CA GLY A 12 -2.87 5.60 0.87
C GLY A 12 -3.55 4.23 0.89
N GLY A 13 -4.83 4.18 1.26
CA GLY A 13 -5.54 2.91 1.43
C GLY A 13 -4.82 2.03 2.48
N PRO A 14 -4.55 0.75 2.19
CA PRO A 14 -3.76 -0.14 3.05
C PRO A 14 -2.23 -0.04 2.81
N THR A 15 -1.77 0.88 1.97
CA THR A 15 -0.36 1.00 1.56
C THR A 15 0.41 1.96 2.43
N ALA A 16 1.49 1.45 3.03
CA ALA A 16 2.50 2.20 3.77
C ALA A 16 3.89 1.60 3.51
N LEU A 17 4.91 2.46 3.53
CA LEU A 17 6.30 2.04 3.58
C LEU A 17 6.75 2.05 5.05
N VAL A 18 7.14 0.89 5.57
CA VAL A 18 7.60 0.71 6.94
C VAL A 18 9.09 0.43 6.93
N GLN A 19 9.85 1.18 7.72
CA GLN A 19 11.31 1.07 7.79
C GLN A 19 11.72 0.79 9.24
N PHE A 20 12.39 -0.32 9.48
CA PHE A 20 12.91 -0.68 10.80
C PHE A 20 14.07 -1.67 10.68
N GLY A 21 15.07 -1.56 11.57
CA GLY A 21 16.17 -2.52 11.61
C GLY A 21 16.97 -2.64 10.30
N GLY A 22 16.98 -1.60 9.47
CA GLY A 22 17.62 -1.60 8.15
C GLY A 22 16.82 -2.26 7.03
N VAL A 23 15.57 -2.69 7.30
CA VAL A 23 14.66 -3.28 6.30
C VAL A 23 13.55 -2.29 5.95
N ARG A 24 13.16 -2.27 4.67
CA ARG A 24 12.06 -1.48 4.10
C ARG A 24 10.98 -2.42 3.57
N LEU A 25 9.79 -2.37 4.17
CA LEU A 25 8.64 -3.19 3.80
C LEU A 25 7.54 -2.31 3.19
N LEU A 26 6.99 -2.72 2.05
CA LEU A 26 5.80 -2.10 1.46
C LEU A 26 4.56 -2.95 1.76
N THR A 27 3.54 -2.36 2.38
CA THR A 27 2.30 -3.08 2.71
C THR A 27 1.28 -2.98 1.59
N ASP A 28 0.57 -4.07 1.30
CA ASP A 28 -0.65 -4.14 0.47
C ASP A 28 -0.75 -3.05 -0.65
N PRO A 29 0.05 -3.11 -1.73
CA PRO A 29 0.12 -2.02 -2.71
C PRO A 29 -0.82 -2.20 -3.91
N PRO A 30 -2.01 -1.55 -3.99
CA PRO A 30 -2.79 -1.54 -5.22
C PRO A 30 -2.35 -0.42 -6.19
N PHE A 31 -1.78 0.70 -5.72
CA PHE A 31 -1.40 1.90 -6.49
C PHE A 31 -2.43 2.49 -7.48
N ASP A 32 -3.65 1.96 -7.55
CA ASP A 32 -4.66 2.46 -8.50
C ASP A 32 -4.98 3.94 -8.29
N PRO A 33 -5.30 4.69 -9.35
CA PRO A 33 -5.69 6.09 -9.23
C PRO A 33 -7.04 6.28 -8.51
N ALA A 34 -7.33 7.52 -8.11
CA ALA A 34 -8.67 7.89 -7.66
C ALA A 34 -9.71 7.61 -8.76
N GLY A 35 -10.95 7.34 -8.35
CA GLY A 35 -12.09 7.16 -9.25
C GLY A 35 -12.35 5.71 -9.66
N GLY A 36 -11.44 4.77 -9.38
CA GLY A 36 -11.68 3.34 -9.58
C GLY A 36 -12.90 2.85 -8.79
N GLU A 37 -13.70 1.98 -9.41
CA GLU A 37 -14.85 1.33 -8.77
C GLU A 37 -14.62 -0.17 -8.69
N TYR A 38 -14.90 -0.76 -7.53
CA TYR A 38 -14.73 -2.18 -7.26
C TYR A 38 -16.04 -2.78 -6.76
N PRO A 39 -16.46 -3.95 -7.27
CA PRO A 39 -17.63 -4.65 -6.74
C PRO A 39 -17.39 -5.09 -5.30
N SER A 40 -18.41 -4.97 -4.46
CA SER A 40 -18.37 -5.41 -3.06
C SER A 40 -19.77 -5.92 -2.67
N GLY A 41 -20.04 -7.19 -2.97
CA GLY A 41 -21.36 -7.79 -2.77
C GLY A 41 -22.45 -7.01 -3.52
N ALA A 42 -23.45 -6.50 -2.79
CA ALA A 42 -24.54 -5.70 -3.34
C ALA A 42 -24.18 -4.22 -3.58
N ALA A 43 -22.96 -3.80 -3.21
CA ALA A 43 -22.50 -2.41 -3.34
C ALA A 43 -21.33 -2.28 -4.31
N ARG A 44 -21.02 -1.03 -4.68
CA ARG A 44 -19.76 -0.65 -5.32
C ARG A 44 -18.96 0.25 -4.39
N LEU A 45 -17.68 -0.08 -4.23
CA LEU A 45 -16.72 0.77 -3.54
C LEU A 45 -16.05 1.68 -4.57
N ARG A 46 -16.04 2.99 -4.30
CA ARG A 46 -15.33 3.96 -5.13
C ARG A 46 -14.08 4.43 -4.41
N LYS A 47 -12.94 4.37 -5.09
CA LYS A 47 -11.67 4.91 -4.60
C LYS A 47 -11.71 6.43 -4.65
N LEU A 48 -11.76 7.07 -3.49
CA LEU A 48 -11.92 8.53 -3.38
C LEU A 48 -10.63 9.30 -3.65
N ALA A 49 -9.48 8.71 -3.31
CA ALA A 49 -8.16 9.30 -3.48
C ALA A 49 -7.18 8.28 -4.05
N GLY A 50 -6.25 8.76 -4.87
CA GLY A 50 -5.10 7.98 -5.33
C GLY A 50 -4.02 7.91 -4.26
N PRO A 51 -2.95 7.15 -4.51
CA PRO A 51 -1.80 7.13 -3.61
C PRO A 51 -1.12 8.50 -3.58
N ALA A 52 -0.60 8.90 -2.41
CA ALA A 52 0.12 10.14 -2.20
C ALA A 52 1.51 10.14 -2.87
N LEU A 53 2.08 8.94 -3.08
CA LEU A 53 3.34 8.73 -3.76
C LEU A 53 3.12 7.71 -4.88
N THR A 54 3.75 7.93 -6.03
CA THR A 54 3.80 6.93 -7.09
C THR A 54 4.78 5.82 -6.72
N PRO A 55 4.68 4.61 -7.34
CA PRO A 55 5.66 3.55 -7.12
C PRO A 55 7.12 4.01 -7.32
N GLU A 56 7.35 4.85 -8.33
CA GLU A 56 8.70 5.35 -8.67
C GLU A 56 9.25 6.30 -7.59
N ALA A 57 8.37 7.05 -6.91
CA ALA A 57 8.75 7.99 -5.85
C ALA A 57 9.13 7.29 -4.54
N LEU A 58 8.82 6.00 -4.37
CA LEU A 58 9.15 5.24 -3.15
C LEU A 58 10.62 4.83 -3.08
N GLY A 59 11.29 4.76 -4.22
CA GLY A 59 12.61 4.14 -4.32
C GLY A 59 12.57 2.65 -4.00
N GLU A 60 13.73 2.07 -3.68
CA GLU A 60 13.87 0.62 -3.45
C GLU A 60 13.27 0.18 -2.11
N PHE A 61 12.62 -0.98 -2.08
CA PHE A 61 12.19 -1.64 -0.85
C PHE A 61 12.52 -3.13 -0.94
N ASP A 62 12.69 -3.77 0.20
CA ASP A 62 13.24 -5.13 0.25
C ASP A 62 12.15 -6.18 0.05
N TYR A 63 10.97 -5.95 0.62
CA TYR A 63 9.87 -6.92 0.58
C TYR A 63 8.50 -6.24 0.48
N VAL A 64 7.55 -6.98 -0.08
CA VAL A 64 6.11 -6.67 0.02
C VAL A 64 5.49 -7.55 1.10
N LEU A 65 4.74 -6.93 2.01
CA LEU A 65 3.93 -7.62 3.01
C LEU A 65 2.46 -7.56 2.58
N LEU A 66 1.92 -8.71 2.17
CA LEU A 66 0.51 -8.87 1.87
C LEU A 66 -0.22 -9.40 3.11
N SER A 67 -1.20 -8.66 3.61
CA SER A 67 -2.00 -9.08 4.76
C SER A 67 -2.91 -10.27 4.43
N HIS A 68 -3.48 -10.26 3.22
CA HIS A 68 -4.27 -11.34 2.64
C HIS A 68 -4.35 -11.15 1.12
N ASP A 69 -4.83 -12.17 0.43
CA ASP A 69 -5.20 -12.07 -0.99
C ASP A 69 -6.70 -11.79 -1.12
N HIS A 70 -7.06 -10.67 -1.74
CA HIS A 70 -8.44 -10.38 -2.15
C HIS A 70 -8.62 -10.81 -3.61
N HIS A 71 -8.56 -12.11 -3.85
CA HIS A 71 -8.88 -12.69 -5.15
C HIS A 71 -10.40 -12.71 -5.34
N PHE A 72 -10.97 -11.71 -6.04
CA PHE A 72 -12.26 -11.88 -6.70
C PHE A 72 -11.98 -12.40 -8.11
N VAL A 73 -12.09 -13.71 -8.30
CA VAL A 73 -12.25 -14.28 -9.65
C VAL A 73 -13.74 -14.15 -10.00
N ASN A 74 -14.01 -13.47 -11.12
CA ASN A 74 -15.32 -13.37 -11.78
C ASN A 74 -16.06 -14.71 -11.78
#